data_AF-A0A946J1S5-F1
#
_entry.id   AF-A0A946J1S5-F1
#
_cell.length_a   1.000
_cell.length_b   1.000
_cell.length_c   1.000
_cell.angle_alpha   90.00
_cell.angle_beta   90.00
_cell.angle_gamma   90.00
#
_symmetry.space_group_name_H-M   'P 1'
#
loop_
_entity.id
_entity.type
_entity.pdbx_description
1 polymer ?
#
loop_
_entity_poly.entity_id
_entity_poly.type
_entity_poly.pdbx_seq_one_letter_code
_entity_poly.pdbx_strand_id
1 'polypeptide(L)'
;MKEGAVKSNHQVYFSESDIDYDDLTKICSQKTLQEDYPLSDSVSNNVVIYDAKHFKSFVGNVEKERRLKTELHQVLEGGPGVFVIRNLYQHDVIDQSNAIFEKIVETESGTSNDHFASGTNTRIWNCFQKVALESADAFINYYSNDLVKLIAESWCGPNSQMTAQVNIVRPGGEMQKPHRDYHLGFQENEVVEKFPVTVHRLSNYLTLQGGVAHTDMPVESGPTVVLPFSHQYDLGYLTWRDSEFSDFFNQHSVQNSMNKGDGIFFNPALFHAAGANKTSDFHRIGNLLQISSAFGKTMEHIDYIKIITHIYPALLKHIKNKTLSERLIENVLICATDGYAFPTNLDYDKNSDSKLQGISMFELTKKSLLDSLSLEKFNLKLLEHQHIRLAG
;
A
#
# COMPACT_ATOMS: atom_id res chain seq x y z
N MET A 1 -33.52 -27.04 17.58
CA MET A 1 -33.10 -27.48 16.22
C MET A 1 -33.03 -26.23 15.38
N LYS A 2 -31.82 -25.72 15.11
CA LYS A 2 -31.63 -24.66 14.13
C LYS A 2 -31.75 -25.35 12.77
N GLU A 3 -32.74 -24.95 11.97
CA GLU A 3 -32.83 -25.37 10.57
C GLU A 3 -31.55 -24.91 9.88
N GLY A 4 -30.71 -25.88 9.50
CA GLY A 4 -29.55 -25.61 8.66
C GLY A 4 -30.08 -25.09 7.33
N ALA A 5 -29.93 -23.79 7.09
CA ALA A 5 -30.21 -23.20 5.80
C ALA A 5 -29.35 -23.93 4.76
N VAL A 6 -30.02 -24.62 3.83
CA VAL A 6 -29.37 -25.23 2.67
C VAL A 6 -28.77 -24.06 1.89
N LYS A 7 -27.45 -23.84 2.02
CA LYS A 7 -26.70 -22.86 1.20
C LYS A 7 -26.99 -23.20 -0.26
N SER A 8 -27.87 -22.42 -0.90
CA SER A 8 -28.15 -22.62 -2.31
C SER A 8 -26.87 -22.29 -3.09
N ASN A 9 -26.52 -23.09 -4.10
CA ASN A 9 -25.35 -22.87 -4.97
C ASN A 9 -25.32 -21.50 -5.71
N HIS A 10 -26.27 -20.60 -5.43
CA HIS A 10 -26.40 -19.27 -6.02
C HIS A 10 -26.51 -18.13 -4.99
N GLN A 11 -26.34 -18.38 -3.69
CA GLN A 11 -26.37 -17.31 -2.68
C GLN A 11 -25.14 -16.40 -2.88
N VAL A 12 -25.39 -15.10 -3.02
CA VAL A 12 -24.34 -14.08 -3.19
C VAL A 12 -24.37 -12.97 -2.15
N TYR A 13 -25.41 -12.89 -1.32
CA TYR A 13 -25.51 -11.99 -0.17
C TYR A 13 -25.50 -12.83 1.09
N PHE A 14 -24.70 -12.41 2.08
CA PHE A 14 -24.44 -13.14 3.31
C PHE A 14 -24.53 -12.19 4.50
N SER A 15 -24.84 -12.75 5.67
CA SER A 15 -24.84 -12.06 6.95
C SER A 15 -23.85 -12.69 7.93
N GLU A 16 -23.70 -12.08 9.10
CA GLU A 16 -22.92 -12.64 10.20
C GLU A 16 -23.32 -14.09 10.54
N SER A 17 -24.60 -14.45 10.41
CA SER A 17 -25.07 -15.81 10.72
C SER A 17 -24.60 -16.89 9.73
N ASP A 18 -24.05 -16.49 8.58
CA ASP A 18 -23.50 -17.40 7.57
C ASP A 18 -22.02 -17.74 7.78
N ILE A 19 -21.37 -17.08 8.74
CA ILE A 19 -19.96 -17.28 9.10
C ILE A 19 -19.74 -18.73 9.53
N ASP A 20 -18.71 -19.35 8.96
CA ASP A 20 -18.28 -20.72 9.25
C ASP A 20 -16.82 -20.71 9.71
N TYR A 21 -16.63 -20.82 11.02
CA TYR A 21 -15.30 -20.84 11.64
C TYR A 21 -14.52 -22.13 11.34
N ASP A 22 -15.19 -23.25 11.02
CA ASP A 22 -14.50 -24.48 10.63
C ASP A 22 -13.84 -24.28 9.25
N ASP A 23 -14.52 -23.59 8.32
CA ASP A 23 -13.95 -23.24 7.02
C ASP A 23 -12.79 -22.25 7.15
N LEU A 24 -12.94 -21.19 7.96
CA LEU A 24 -11.84 -20.26 8.25
C LEU A 24 -10.64 -20.97 8.89
N THR A 25 -10.89 -21.87 9.84
CA THR A 25 -9.84 -22.68 10.49
C THR A 25 -9.11 -23.55 9.47
N LYS A 26 -9.83 -24.21 8.58
CA LYS A 26 -9.26 -25.04 7.51
C LYS A 26 -8.40 -24.20 6.55
N ILE A 27 -8.88 -23.03 6.15
CA ILE A 27 -8.15 -22.09 5.28
C ILE A 27 -6.85 -21.63 5.95
N CYS A 28 -6.91 -21.20 7.22
CA CYS A 28 -5.75 -20.71 7.96
C CYS A 28 -4.77 -21.81 8.41
N SER A 29 -5.17 -23.09 8.33
CA SER A 29 -4.31 -24.24 8.67
C SER A 29 -3.34 -24.63 7.56
N GLN A 30 -3.39 -23.95 6.41
CA GLN A 30 -2.46 -24.16 5.29
C GLN A 30 -1.00 -23.88 5.68
N LYS A 31 -0.08 -24.50 4.95
CA LYS A 31 1.37 -24.33 5.15
C LYS A 31 2.01 -23.78 3.90
N THR A 32 2.87 -22.78 4.09
CA THR A 32 3.67 -22.18 3.03
C THR A 32 4.97 -22.96 2.91
N LEU A 33 5.26 -23.50 1.73
CA LEU A 33 6.51 -24.19 1.45
C LEU A 33 7.40 -23.28 0.59
N GLN A 34 8.69 -23.24 0.91
CA GLN A 34 9.65 -22.40 0.16
C GLN A 34 9.78 -22.84 -1.30
N GLU A 35 9.62 -24.13 -1.59
CA GLU A 35 9.72 -24.70 -2.94
C GLU A 35 8.67 -24.16 -3.92
N ASP A 36 7.53 -23.68 -3.41
CA ASP A 36 6.48 -23.04 -4.21
C ASP A 36 6.87 -21.61 -4.66
N TYR A 37 7.87 -21.01 -3.99
CA TYR A 37 8.32 -19.63 -4.20
C TYR A 37 9.83 -19.60 -4.48
N PRO A 38 10.27 -20.05 -5.68
CA PRO A 38 11.69 -20.24 -5.98
C PRO A 38 12.52 -18.95 -6.01
N LEU A 39 11.91 -17.75 -6.02
CA LEU A 39 12.64 -16.50 -5.87
C LEU A 39 12.80 -16.08 -4.40
N SER A 40 12.12 -16.74 -3.46
CA SER A 40 12.21 -16.45 -2.03
C SER A 40 13.55 -16.88 -1.43
N ASP A 41 14.01 -16.12 -0.44
CA ASP A 41 15.19 -16.47 0.35
C ASP A 41 14.83 -17.49 1.43
N SER A 42 13.65 -17.34 2.05
CA SER A 42 13.14 -18.24 3.08
C SER A 42 11.63 -18.08 3.29
N VAL A 43 11.06 -18.95 4.11
CA VAL A 43 9.70 -18.82 4.67
C VAL A 43 9.82 -18.84 6.20
N SER A 44 9.17 -17.91 6.88
CA SER A 44 9.10 -17.89 8.36
C SER A 44 7.66 -17.63 8.79
N ASN A 45 7.14 -18.49 9.66
CA ASN A 45 5.77 -18.39 10.17
C ASN A 45 4.72 -18.19 9.05
N ASN A 46 4.77 -19.01 7.98
CA ASN A 46 3.88 -18.86 6.81
C ASN A 46 3.97 -17.50 6.07
N VAL A 47 5.01 -16.70 6.31
CA VAL A 47 5.31 -15.48 5.55
C VAL A 47 6.47 -15.77 4.61
N VAL A 48 6.29 -15.46 3.32
CA VAL A 48 7.35 -15.59 2.32
C VAL A 48 8.33 -14.43 2.46
N ILE A 49 9.63 -14.72 2.53
CA ILE A 49 10.67 -13.71 2.76
C ILE A 49 11.60 -13.67 1.55
N TYR A 50 11.70 -12.48 0.96
CA TYR A 50 12.63 -12.13 -0.10
C TYR A 50 13.75 -11.22 0.42
N ASP A 51 14.81 -11.05 -0.37
CA ASP A 51 15.88 -10.07 -0.13
C ASP A 51 16.10 -9.23 -1.38
N ALA A 52 16.00 -7.90 -1.24
CA ALA A 52 16.14 -6.94 -2.33
C ALA A 52 17.43 -7.14 -3.14
N LYS A 53 18.51 -7.61 -2.52
CA LYS A 53 19.81 -7.81 -3.19
C LYS A 53 19.74 -8.80 -4.36
N HIS A 54 18.82 -9.77 -4.31
CA HIS A 54 18.67 -10.79 -5.37
C HIS A 54 18.02 -10.24 -6.64
N PHE A 55 17.31 -9.10 -6.54
CA PHE A 55 16.55 -8.53 -7.64
C PHE A 55 17.26 -7.41 -8.40
N LYS A 56 18.51 -7.06 -8.02
CA LYS A 56 19.31 -6.08 -8.77
C LYS A 56 19.43 -6.42 -10.26
N SER A 57 19.56 -7.71 -10.59
CA SER A 57 19.66 -8.17 -11.99
C SER A 57 18.30 -8.32 -12.70
N PHE A 58 17.20 -8.12 -11.98
CA PHE A 58 15.84 -8.18 -12.52
C PHE A 58 15.43 -6.81 -13.03
N VAL A 59 15.77 -5.75 -12.31
CA VAL A 59 15.46 -4.36 -12.68
C VAL A 59 15.92 -4.05 -14.10
N GLY A 60 14.99 -3.62 -14.95
CA GLY A 60 15.22 -3.30 -16.37
C GLY A 60 15.19 -4.50 -17.31
N ASN A 61 15.07 -5.73 -16.81
CA ASN A 61 14.90 -6.94 -17.62
C ASN A 61 13.43 -7.39 -17.60
N VAL A 62 12.72 -7.16 -18.70
CA VAL A 62 11.26 -7.38 -18.83
C VAL A 62 10.83 -8.80 -18.45
N GLU A 63 11.59 -9.83 -18.85
CA GLU A 63 11.26 -11.22 -18.55
C GLU A 63 11.41 -11.54 -17.07
N LYS A 64 12.52 -11.11 -16.47
CA LYS A 64 12.78 -11.30 -15.04
C LYS A 64 11.82 -10.51 -14.16
N GLU A 65 11.52 -9.26 -14.52
CA GLU A 65 10.50 -8.46 -13.83
C GLU A 65 9.12 -9.12 -13.90
N ARG A 66 8.73 -9.66 -15.07
CA ARG A 66 7.49 -10.42 -15.20
C ARG A 66 7.49 -11.62 -14.27
N ARG A 67 8.58 -12.40 -14.22
CA ARG A 67 8.71 -13.55 -13.32
C ARG A 67 8.56 -13.17 -11.85
N LEU A 68 9.23 -12.11 -11.41
CA LEU A 68 9.08 -11.61 -10.03
C LEU A 68 7.65 -11.18 -9.73
N LYS A 69 7.04 -10.38 -10.61
CA LYS A 69 5.64 -9.94 -10.45
C LYS A 69 4.66 -11.11 -10.39
N THR A 70 4.86 -12.13 -11.23
CA THR A 70 4.02 -13.34 -11.20
C THR A 70 4.14 -14.08 -9.87
N GLU A 71 5.34 -14.26 -9.32
CA GLU A 71 5.50 -14.95 -8.05
C GLU A 71 4.92 -14.12 -6.88
N LEU A 72 5.17 -12.81 -6.82
CA LEU A 72 4.56 -11.94 -5.81
C LEU A 72 3.03 -11.94 -5.89
N HIS A 73 2.46 -11.95 -7.11
CA HIS A 73 1.02 -12.10 -7.33
C HIS A 73 0.51 -13.42 -6.76
N GLN A 74 1.21 -14.53 -7.03
CA GLN A 74 0.84 -15.85 -6.51
C GLN A 74 0.87 -15.90 -4.98
N VAL A 75 1.82 -15.22 -4.32
CA VAL A 75 1.82 -15.10 -2.86
C VAL A 75 0.55 -14.40 -2.35
N LEU A 76 0.12 -13.33 -3.02
CA LEU A 76 -1.01 -12.49 -2.61
C LEU A 76 -2.39 -13.07 -2.95
N GLU A 77 -2.51 -13.81 -4.06
CA GLU A 77 -3.77 -14.40 -4.52
C GLU A 77 -4.01 -15.77 -3.87
N GLY A 78 -3.28 -16.80 -4.33
CA GLY A 78 -3.48 -18.19 -3.90
C GLY A 78 -2.56 -18.66 -2.76
N GLY A 79 -1.52 -17.89 -2.45
CA GLY A 79 -0.56 -18.19 -1.38
C GLY A 79 -0.99 -17.69 -0.01
N PRO A 80 -0.04 -17.45 0.92
CA PRO A 80 -0.35 -17.01 2.28
C PRO A 80 -0.91 -15.59 2.38
N GLY A 81 -0.96 -14.83 1.29
CA GLY A 81 -1.49 -13.46 1.28
C GLY A 81 -0.52 -12.41 1.82
N VAL A 82 0.72 -12.77 2.17
CA VAL A 82 1.71 -11.85 2.77
C VAL A 82 3.15 -12.25 2.42
N PHE A 83 3.98 -11.24 2.15
CA PHE A 83 5.43 -11.39 2.02
C PHE A 83 6.20 -10.25 2.64
N VAL A 84 7.48 -10.48 2.91
CA VAL A 84 8.47 -9.49 3.33
C VAL A 84 9.58 -9.38 2.28
N ILE A 85 10.04 -8.16 2.01
CA ILE A 85 11.29 -7.91 1.27
C ILE A 85 12.28 -7.26 2.23
N ARG A 86 13.35 -7.99 2.55
CA ARG A 86 14.45 -7.46 3.35
C ARG A 86 15.27 -6.44 2.57
N ASN A 87 15.79 -5.44 3.28
CA ASN A 87 16.63 -4.38 2.72
C ASN A 87 15.97 -3.64 1.54
N LEU A 88 14.64 -3.46 1.59
CA LEU A 88 13.90 -2.76 0.54
C LEU A 88 14.37 -1.31 0.38
N TYR A 89 14.74 -0.68 1.50
CA TYR A 89 15.31 0.65 1.57
C TYR A 89 16.68 0.64 2.24
N GLN A 90 17.55 1.55 1.79
CA GLN A 90 18.78 1.89 2.51
C GLN A 90 18.44 2.73 3.75
N HIS A 91 19.24 2.59 4.81
CA HIS A 91 18.98 3.26 6.09
C HIS A 91 18.99 4.78 5.99
N ASP A 92 19.83 5.36 5.13
CA ASP A 92 19.94 6.81 4.93
C ASP A 92 18.66 7.42 4.34
N VAL A 93 17.99 6.73 3.41
CA VAL A 93 16.68 7.12 2.88
C VAL A 93 15.62 7.13 3.98
N ILE A 94 15.63 6.10 4.84
CA ILE A 94 14.72 5.99 5.97
C ILE A 94 14.99 7.10 7.01
N ASP A 95 16.25 7.33 7.35
CA ASP A 95 16.67 8.35 8.33
C ASP A 95 16.31 9.76 7.84
N GLN A 96 16.46 10.03 6.54
CA GLN A 96 16.02 11.27 5.94
C GLN A 96 14.50 11.47 6.09
N SER A 97 13.68 10.45 5.82
CA SER A 97 12.23 10.53 6.01
C SER A 97 11.84 10.66 7.50
N ASN A 98 12.53 9.98 8.40
CA ASN A 98 12.28 10.06 9.84
C ASN A 98 12.49 11.49 10.37
N ALA A 99 13.54 12.19 9.94
CA ALA A 99 13.75 13.59 10.32
C ALA A 99 12.59 14.50 9.87
N ILE A 100 12.00 14.23 8.71
CA ILE A 100 10.81 14.96 8.23
C ILE A 100 9.58 14.60 9.06
N PHE A 101 9.39 13.32 9.42
CA PHE A 101 8.29 12.88 10.27
C PHE A 101 8.36 13.51 11.66
N GLU A 102 9.54 13.60 12.28
CA GLU A 102 9.75 14.28 13.56
C GLU A 102 9.32 15.75 13.48
N LYS A 103 9.78 16.47 12.44
CA LYS A 103 9.37 17.86 12.20
C LYS A 103 7.86 18.02 12.03
N ILE A 104 7.21 17.11 11.31
CA ILE A 104 5.75 17.12 11.12
C ILE A 104 5.04 16.90 12.46
N VAL A 105 5.49 15.92 13.26
CA VAL A 105 4.90 15.63 14.58
C VAL A 105 5.03 16.82 15.53
N GLU A 106 6.19 17.48 15.55
CA GLU A 106 6.39 18.70 16.34
C GLU A 106 5.43 19.81 15.92
N THR A 107 5.24 19.99 14.62
CA THR A 107 4.35 21.02 14.06
C THR A 107 2.88 20.74 14.32
N GLU A 108 2.47 19.47 14.32
CA GLU A 108 1.08 19.03 14.50
C GLU A 108 0.72 18.73 15.97
N SER A 109 1.68 18.91 16.89
CA SER A 109 1.43 18.74 18.31
C SER A 109 0.36 19.73 18.80
N GLY A 110 -0.80 19.20 19.22
CA GLY A 110 -1.94 19.99 19.73
C GLY A 110 -3.20 20.00 18.85
N THR A 111 -3.18 19.44 17.65
CA THR A 111 -4.41 19.28 16.82
C THR A 111 -4.97 17.87 16.96
N SER A 112 -5.93 17.65 17.87
CA SER A 112 -6.54 16.34 18.10
C SER A 112 -7.68 16.06 17.10
N ASN A 113 -7.44 15.18 16.13
CA ASN A 113 -8.50 14.45 15.44
C ASN A 113 -7.89 13.19 14.81
N ASP A 114 -7.75 12.14 15.62
CA ASP A 114 -7.37 10.83 15.13
C ASP A 114 -8.45 9.81 15.50
N HIS A 115 -9.17 9.32 14.48
CA HIS A 115 -10.21 8.31 14.65
C HIS A 115 -9.64 6.88 14.80
N PHE A 116 -8.33 6.68 14.56
CA PHE A 116 -7.70 5.36 14.51
C PHE A 116 -6.52 5.18 15.49
N ALA A 117 -5.96 6.25 16.07
CA ALA A 117 -4.98 6.11 17.14
C ALA A 117 -5.64 5.66 18.44
N SER A 118 -5.25 4.48 18.91
CA SER A 118 -5.51 4.02 20.27
C SER A 118 -4.52 4.67 21.25
N GLY A 119 -5.03 5.38 22.25
CA GLY A 119 -4.22 5.83 23.40
C GLY A 119 -3.14 6.87 23.05
N THR A 120 -1.88 6.56 23.36
CA THR A 120 -0.73 7.47 23.24
C THR A 120 0.01 7.38 21.90
N ASN A 121 -0.40 6.49 21.00
CA ASN A 121 0.22 6.31 19.69
C ASN A 121 0.07 7.57 18.83
N THR A 122 1.03 7.80 17.94
CA THR A 122 1.02 8.96 17.04
C THR A 122 0.88 8.52 15.60
N ARG A 123 -0.06 9.13 14.87
CA ARG A 123 -0.31 8.93 13.45
C ARG A 123 0.04 10.20 12.69
N ILE A 124 0.71 10.06 11.56
CA ILE A 124 0.84 11.15 10.59
C ILE A 124 -0.04 10.79 9.39
N TRP A 125 -1.23 11.39 9.33
CA TRP A 125 -2.12 11.30 8.16
C TRP A 125 -1.51 12.02 6.96
N ASN A 126 -1.80 11.51 5.76
CA ASN A 126 -1.32 12.04 4.49
C ASN A 126 0.18 12.37 4.51
N CYS A 127 1.00 11.47 5.08
CA CYS A 127 2.44 11.70 5.17
C CYS A 127 3.08 11.74 3.77
N PHE A 128 2.48 11.05 2.79
CA PHE A 128 2.86 11.11 1.38
C PHE A 128 2.97 12.56 0.88
N GLN A 129 1.87 13.32 0.97
CA GLN A 129 1.85 14.71 0.51
C GLN A 129 2.66 15.61 1.43
N LYS A 130 2.59 15.43 2.76
CA LYS A 130 3.33 16.28 3.70
C LYS A 130 4.84 16.20 3.47
N VAL A 131 5.40 15.01 3.28
CA VAL A 131 6.83 14.83 2.96
C VAL A 131 7.18 15.51 1.64
N ALA A 132 6.35 15.37 0.60
CA ALA A 132 6.59 16.01 -0.69
C ALA A 132 6.72 17.53 -0.60
N LEU A 133 5.90 18.16 0.25
CA LEU A 133 5.85 19.62 0.43
C LEU A 133 6.90 20.14 1.42
N GLU A 134 7.36 19.28 2.33
CA GLU A 134 8.39 19.62 3.30
C GLU A 134 9.80 19.45 2.71
N SER A 135 10.01 18.39 1.92
CA SER A 135 11.29 18.11 1.28
C SER A 135 11.13 17.30 -0.01
N ALA A 136 11.27 17.99 -1.15
CA ALA A 136 11.28 17.36 -2.46
C ALA A 136 12.37 16.26 -2.57
N ASP A 137 13.56 16.50 -2.02
CA ASP A 137 14.67 15.53 -2.06
C ASP A 137 14.34 14.26 -1.26
N ALA A 138 13.78 14.40 -0.05
CA ALA A 138 13.39 13.23 0.76
C ALA A 138 12.29 12.41 0.06
N PHE A 139 11.30 13.09 -0.53
CA PHE A 139 10.24 12.45 -1.30
C PHE A 139 10.78 11.72 -2.54
N ILE A 140 11.62 12.38 -3.33
CA ILE A 140 12.23 11.80 -4.54
C ILE A 140 13.10 10.58 -4.17
N ASN A 141 13.93 10.68 -3.14
CA ASN A 141 14.79 9.58 -2.68
C ASN A 141 13.97 8.37 -2.22
N TYR A 142 12.85 8.60 -1.53
CA TYR A 142 11.98 7.52 -1.06
C TYR A 142 11.23 6.85 -2.23
N TYR A 143 10.58 7.60 -3.11
CA TYR A 143 9.76 7.02 -4.18
C TYR A 143 10.52 6.65 -5.45
N SER A 144 11.83 6.95 -5.54
CA SER A 144 12.73 6.42 -6.58
C SER A 144 13.19 4.99 -6.26
N ASN A 145 12.25 4.08 -6.03
CA ASN A 145 12.53 2.68 -5.68
C ASN A 145 11.97 1.71 -6.73
N ASP A 146 12.87 1.02 -7.44
CA ASP A 146 12.50 0.07 -8.49
C ASP A 146 11.66 -1.11 -7.99
N LEU A 147 11.93 -1.61 -6.78
CA LEU A 147 11.23 -2.77 -6.25
C LEU A 147 9.82 -2.39 -5.80
N VAL A 148 9.62 -1.19 -5.25
CA VAL A 148 8.27 -0.72 -4.90
C VAL A 148 7.37 -0.64 -6.12
N LYS A 149 7.89 -0.17 -7.27
CA LYS A 149 7.15 -0.21 -8.54
C LYS A 149 6.77 -1.64 -8.93
N LEU A 150 7.72 -2.59 -8.87
CA LEU A 150 7.44 -3.98 -9.23
C LEU A 150 6.45 -4.66 -8.27
N ILE A 151 6.52 -4.36 -6.98
CA ILE A 151 5.55 -4.81 -5.97
C ILE A 151 4.17 -4.26 -6.30
N ALA A 152 4.04 -2.96 -6.54
CA ALA A 152 2.77 -2.33 -6.92
C ALA A 152 2.18 -2.98 -8.18
N GLU A 153 2.98 -3.14 -9.24
CA GLU A 153 2.55 -3.73 -10.50
C GLU A 153 2.20 -5.22 -10.39
N SER A 154 2.73 -5.95 -9.40
CA SER A 154 2.42 -7.36 -9.18
C SER A 154 0.96 -7.59 -8.79
N TRP A 155 0.33 -6.60 -8.15
CA TRP A 155 -1.06 -6.70 -7.68
C TRP A 155 -1.99 -5.72 -8.37
N CYS A 156 -1.61 -4.44 -8.43
CA CYS A 156 -2.49 -3.35 -8.85
C CYS A 156 -2.39 -2.99 -10.34
N GLY A 157 -1.40 -3.55 -11.04
CA GLY A 157 -1.05 -3.17 -12.40
C GLY A 157 -0.29 -1.84 -12.49
N PRO A 158 -0.08 -1.31 -13.71
CA PRO A 158 0.61 -0.04 -13.92
C PRO A 158 -0.23 1.15 -13.44
N ASN A 159 0.40 2.32 -13.31
CA ASN A 159 -0.26 3.59 -12.97
C ASN A 159 -1.03 3.54 -11.64
N SER A 160 -0.53 2.76 -10.67
CA SER A 160 -1.10 2.71 -9.32
C SER A 160 -1.02 4.06 -8.62
N GLN A 161 -1.98 4.33 -7.74
CA GLN A 161 -2.02 5.51 -6.89
C GLN A 161 -1.44 5.18 -5.51
N MET A 162 -0.56 6.02 -5.00
CA MET A 162 0.11 5.81 -3.71
C MET A 162 -0.47 6.76 -2.66
N THR A 163 -0.85 6.21 -1.50
CA THR A 163 -1.02 7.00 -0.27
C THR A 163 -0.17 6.41 0.83
N ALA A 164 0.17 7.22 1.84
CA ALA A 164 0.97 6.75 2.94
C ALA A 164 0.63 7.46 4.26
N GLN A 165 0.71 6.71 5.35
CA GLN A 165 0.54 7.23 6.70
C GLN A 165 1.55 6.61 7.67
N VAL A 166 2.11 7.40 8.57
CA VAL A 166 3.08 6.91 9.55
C VAL A 166 2.38 6.50 10.82
N ASN A 167 2.71 5.32 11.32
CA ASN A 167 2.38 4.86 12.67
C ASN A 167 3.62 4.89 13.56
N ILE A 168 3.53 5.63 14.67
CA ILE A 168 4.50 5.60 15.76
C ILE A 168 3.81 4.94 16.96
N VAL A 169 4.15 3.67 17.19
CA VAL A 169 3.63 2.92 18.35
C VAL A 169 4.57 3.12 19.53
N ARG A 170 4.07 3.76 20.58
CA ARG A 170 4.86 4.12 21.75
C ARG A 170 5.04 2.92 22.70
N PRO A 171 6.07 2.94 23.57
CA PRO A 171 6.18 1.99 24.68
C PRO A 171 4.86 1.84 25.44
N GLY A 172 4.46 0.59 25.71
CA GLY A 172 3.18 0.26 26.33
C GLY A 172 1.96 0.38 25.41
N GLY A 173 2.15 0.61 24.11
CA GLY A 173 1.06 0.67 23.14
C GLY A 173 0.33 -0.67 23.03
N GLU A 174 -0.99 -0.65 23.18
CA GLU A 174 -1.83 -1.85 23.06
C GLU A 174 -1.91 -2.37 21.61
N MET A 175 -2.20 -3.66 21.49
CA MET A 175 -2.46 -4.29 20.19
C MET A 175 -3.75 -3.73 19.58
N GLN A 176 -3.75 -3.50 18.27
CA GLN A 176 -4.96 -3.13 17.55
C GLN A 176 -5.91 -4.32 17.42
N LYS A 177 -7.21 -4.04 17.26
CA LYS A 177 -8.16 -5.08 16.87
C LYS A 177 -7.79 -5.63 15.48
N PRO A 178 -7.91 -6.95 15.26
CA PRO A 178 -7.72 -7.52 13.94
C PRO A 178 -8.75 -6.94 12.97
N HIS A 179 -8.29 -6.58 11.79
CA HIS A 179 -9.13 -5.99 10.75
C HIS A 179 -8.65 -6.41 9.36
N ARG A 180 -9.51 -6.17 8.37
CA ARG A 180 -9.13 -6.13 6.95
C ARG A 180 -9.05 -4.67 6.56
N ASP A 181 -8.17 -4.37 5.62
CA ASP A 181 -8.02 -3.02 5.10
C ASP A 181 -8.96 -2.75 3.92
N TYR A 182 -8.93 -1.49 3.48
CA TYR A 182 -9.73 -0.93 2.40
C TYR A 182 -11.21 -0.76 2.76
N HIS A 183 -11.98 -0.15 1.86
CA HIS A 183 -13.27 0.45 2.20
C HIS A 183 -14.23 -0.43 2.99
N LEU A 184 -14.39 -1.71 2.63
CA LEU A 184 -15.29 -2.64 3.31
C LEU A 184 -14.81 -3.01 4.72
N GLY A 185 -13.49 -3.05 4.94
CA GLY A 185 -12.89 -3.34 6.24
C GLY A 185 -13.22 -2.32 7.33
N PHE A 186 -13.60 -1.10 6.92
CA PHE A 186 -13.98 -0.02 7.84
C PHE A 186 -15.50 0.14 8.03
N GLN A 187 -16.32 -0.64 7.33
CA GLN A 187 -17.78 -0.53 7.42
C GLN A 187 -18.36 -1.42 8.53
N GLU A 188 -19.50 -1.01 9.08
CA GLU A 188 -20.36 -1.86 9.92
C GLU A 188 -20.96 -3.03 9.13
N ASN A 189 -21.27 -4.12 9.81
CA ASN A 189 -21.71 -5.35 9.16
C ASN A 189 -23.02 -5.13 8.37
N GLU A 190 -23.96 -4.33 8.87
CA GLU A 190 -25.21 -4.00 8.15
C GLU A 190 -24.98 -3.26 6.82
N VAL A 191 -23.81 -2.63 6.65
CA VAL A 191 -23.41 -2.03 5.37
C VAL A 191 -22.74 -3.07 4.49
N VAL A 192 -21.84 -3.89 5.04
CA VAL A 192 -21.14 -4.96 4.33
C VAL A 192 -22.11 -5.99 3.73
N GLU A 193 -23.17 -6.34 4.46
CA GLU A 193 -24.23 -7.28 4.05
C GLU A 193 -25.02 -6.83 2.80
N LYS A 194 -24.99 -5.52 2.48
CA LYS A 194 -25.64 -4.97 1.28
C LYS A 194 -24.84 -5.17 0.00
N PHE A 195 -23.60 -5.67 0.12
CA PHE A 195 -22.74 -5.96 -1.02
C PHE A 195 -22.72 -7.46 -1.30
N PRO A 196 -22.85 -7.89 -2.56
CA PRO A 196 -22.67 -9.30 -2.88
C PRO A 196 -21.20 -9.70 -2.67
N VAL A 197 -20.94 -10.97 -2.39
CA VAL A 197 -19.61 -11.54 -2.14
C VAL A 197 -18.62 -11.27 -3.29
N THR A 198 -19.10 -11.09 -4.52
CA THR A 198 -18.27 -10.69 -5.66
C THR A 198 -17.65 -9.30 -5.49
N VAL A 199 -18.33 -8.37 -4.83
CA VAL A 199 -17.78 -7.04 -4.47
C VAL A 199 -16.80 -7.14 -3.31
N HIS A 200 -17.02 -8.06 -2.37
CA HIS A 200 -16.06 -8.36 -1.29
C HIS A 200 -14.74 -8.85 -1.88
N ARG A 201 -14.80 -9.78 -2.84
CA ARG A 201 -13.62 -10.25 -3.59
C ARG A 201 -12.99 -9.12 -4.39
N LEU A 202 -13.77 -8.38 -5.19
CA LEU A 202 -13.26 -7.27 -6.00
C LEU A 202 -12.53 -6.21 -5.16
N SER A 203 -13.05 -5.91 -3.96
CA SER A 203 -12.45 -4.96 -3.02
C SER A 203 -10.97 -5.24 -2.79
N ASN A 204 -10.58 -6.51 -2.66
CA ASN A 204 -9.19 -6.87 -2.36
C ASN A 204 -8.23 -6.78 -3.57
N TYR A 205 -8.74 -6.78 -4.80
CA TYR A 205 -7.95 -6.58 -6.03
C TYR A 205 -7.71 -5.10 -6.37
N LEU A 206 -8.39 -4.17 -5.68
CA LEU A 206 -8.29 -2.74 -5.98
C LEU A 206 -7.20 -2.02 -5.19
N THR A 207 -6.58 -2.67 -4.21
CA THR A 207 -5.48 -2.10 -3.44
C THR A 207 -4.52 -3.18 -2.94
N LEU A 208 -3.28 -2.81 -2.69
CA LEU A 208 -2.26 -3.59 -2.01
C LEU A 208 -1.84 -2.81 -0.76
N GLN A 209 -1.82 -3.51 0.38
CA GLN A 209 -1.35 -2.92 1.62
C GLN A 209 0.14 -3.22 1.82
N GLY A 210 0.88 -2.21 2.27
CA GLY A 210 2.30 -2.31 2.57
C GLY A 210 2.68 -1.58 3.85
N GLY A 211 3.80 -1.96 4.45
CA GLY A 211 4.41 -1.29 5.58
C GLY A 211 5.92 -1.33 5.46
N VAL A 212 6.58 -0.18 5.58
CA VAL A 212 8.05 -0.08 5.61
C VAL A 212 8.47 0.15 7.06
N ALA A 213 9.44 -0.64 7.52
CA ALA A 213 10.01 -0.49 8.85
C ALA A 213 10.95 0.71 8.90
N HIS A 214 10.56 1.76 9.62
CA HIS A 214 11.34 2.98 9.79
C HIS A 214 12.26 2.96 11.03
N THR A 215 12.04 1.98 11.89
CA THR A 215 12.93 1.53 12.97
C THR A 215 13.07 0.02 12.87
N ASP A 216 14.01 -0.57 13.59
CA ASP A 216 13.95 -2.02 13.84
C ASP A 216 12.62 -2.36 14.52
N MET A 217 12.13 -3.57 14.28
CA MET A 217 10.87 -4.06 14.86
C MET A 217 11.08 -5.47 15.40
N PRO A 218 11.80 -5.64 16.53
CA PRO A 218 11.82 -6.91 17.22
C PRO A 218 10.40 -7.24 17.74
N VAL A 219 10.08 -8.51 17.96
CA VAL A 219 8.71 -8.99 18.29
C VAL A 219 8.08 -8.23 19.46
N GLU A 220 8.87 -7.93 20.50
CA GLU A 220 8.46 -7.16 21.67
C GLU A 220 8.06 -5.71 21.37
N SER A 221 8.52 -5.13 20.26
CA SER A 221 8.12 -3.79 19.83
C SER A 221 6.78 -3.77 19.09
N GLY A 222 6.18 -4.94 18.86
CA GLY A 222 4.89 -5.08 18.21
C GLY A 222 4.89 -4.85 16.68
N PRO A 223 5.75 -5.50 15.87
CA PRO A 223 5.59 -5.52 14.40
C PRO A 223 4.18 -5.97 13.98
N THR A 224 3.85 -5.85 12.69
CA THR A 224 2.52 -6.25 12.20
C THR A 224 2.26 -7.73 12.51
N VAL A 225 1.13 -8.00 13.16
CA VAL A 225 0.60 -9.34 13.40
C VAL A 225 -0.31 -9.67 12.22
N VAL A 226 -0.10 -10.83 11.59
CA VAL A 226 -0.81 -11.24 10.38
C VAL A 226 -1.41 -12.62 10.56
N LEU A 227 -2.52 -12.91 9.89
CA LEU A 227 -3.12 -14.25 9.84
C LEU A 227 -3.03 -14.77 8.39
N PRO A 228 -1.96 -15.51 8.03
CA PRO A 228 -1.75 -16.05 6.69
C PRO A 228 -2.96 -16.85 6.17
N PHE A 229 -3.17 -16.79 4.86
CA PHE A 229 -4.27 -17.40 4.11
C PHE A 229 -5.68 -16.85 4.40
N SER A 230 -5.85 -16.04 5.45
CA SER A 230 -7.18 -15.60 5.86
C SER A 230 -7.92 -14.71 4.85
N HIS A 231 -7.23 -14.12 3.88
CA HIS A 231 -7.84 -13.37 2.78
C HIS A 231 -8.67 -14.24 1.84
N GLN A 232 -8.42 -15.56 1.82
CA GLN A 232 -9.17 -16.52 1.02
C GLN A 232 -10.56 -16.82 1.60
N TYR A 233 -10.82 -16.43 2.85
CA TYR A 233 -12.13 -16.55 3.45
C TYR A 233 -13.04 -15.40 3.00
N ASP A 234 -14.00 -15.72 2.14
CA ASP A 234 -14.88 -14.74 1.49
C ASP A 234 -15.67 -13.87 2.47
N LEU A 235 -16.14 -14.44 3.58
CA LEU A 235 -17.00 -13.75 4.53
C LEU A 235 -16.24 -12.95 5.60
N GLY A 236 -14.91 -12.84 5.51
CA GLY A 236 -14.15 -12.20 6.59
C GLY A 236 -14.36 -10.68 6.72
N TYR A 237 -14.98 -9.98 5.76
CA TYR A 237 -15.40 -8.60 6.03
C TYR A 237 -16.53 -8.51 7.07
N LEU A 238 -17.21 -9.63 7.39
CA LEU A 238 -18.25 -9.73 8.40
C LEU A 238 -17.75 -10.22 9.77
N THR A 239 -16.55 -10.80 9.88
CA THR A 239 -16.13 -11.56 11.09
C THR A 239 -15.46 -10.71 12.17
N TRP A 240 -14.88 -9.56 11.85
CA TRP A 240 -13.87 -8.94 12.73
C TRP A 240 -14.39 -8.31 14.03
N ARG A 241 -15.70 -8.13 14.17
CA ARG A 241 -16.35 -7.60 15.38
C ARG A 241 -16.67 -8.69 16.42
N ASP A 242 -16.51 -9.96 16.05
CA ASP A 242 -16.81 -11.10 16.91
C ASP A 242 -15.68 -11.35 17.91
N SER A 243 -16.04 -11.57 19.17
CA SER A 243 -15.10 -11.97 20.22
C SER A 243 -14.50 -13.34 19.94
N GLU A 244 -15.28 -14.28 19.38
CA GLU A 244 -14.79 -15.61 19.00
C GLU A 244 -13.69 -15.49 17.93
N PHE A 245 -13.88 -14.61 16.95
CA PHE A 245 -12.84 -14.30 15.97
C PHE A 245 -11.60 -13.65 16.59
N SER A 246 -11.77 -12.76 17.58
CA SER A 246 -10.64 -12.14 18.26
C SER A 246 -9.77 -13.18 18.98
N ASP A 247 -10.39 -14.15 19.64
CA ASP A 247 -9.68 -15.27 20.29
C ASP A 247 -9.00 -16.17 19.25
N PHE A 248 -9.69 -16.50 18.16
CA PHE A 248 -9.13 -17.23 17.02
C PHE A 248 -7.89 -16.53 16.43
N PHE A 249 -7.99 -15.22 16.18
CA PHE A 249 -6.89 -14.43 15.64
C PHE A 249 -5.69 -14.44 16.60
N ASN A 250 -5.91 -14.24 17.90
CA ASN A 250 -4.82 -14.25 18.90
C ASN A 250 -4.12 -15.63 18.98
N GLN A 251 -4.85 -16.71 18.72
CA GLN A 251 -4.28 -18.07 18.74
C GLN A 251 -3.52 -18.44 17.46
N HIS A 252 -3.98 -17.97 16.30
CA HIS A 252 -3.49 -18.45 14.99
C HIS A 252 -2.66 -17.44 14.21
N SER A 253 -2.69 -16.16 14.59
CA SER A 253 -1.87 -15.14 13.95
C SER A 253 -0.40 -15.32 14.29
N VAL A 254 0.43 -14.75 13.43
CA VAL A 254 1.88 -14.85 13.48
C VAL A 254 2.51 -13.48 13.36
N GLN A 255 3.77 -13.40 13.77
CA GLN A 255 4.53 -12.17 13.76
C GLN A 255 5.99 -12.51 13.45
N ASN A 256 6.62 -11.71 12.59
CA ASN A 256 8.05 -11.80 12.30
C ASN A 256 8.71 -10.48 12.71
N SER A 257 9.93 -10.58 13.23
CA SER A 257 10.79 -9.40 13.41
C SER A 257 11.15 -8.81 12.06
N MET A 258 11.30 -7.49 12.00
CA MET A 258 11.78 -6.77 10.82
C MET A 258 12.93 -5.85 11.21
N ASN A 259 13.86 -5.60 10.29
CA ASN A 259 14.89 -4.60 10.46
C ASN A 259 14.45 -3.29 9.80
N LYS A 260 15.05 -2.17 10.23
CA LYS A 260 14.89 -0.89 9.55
C LYS A 260 15.18 -1.03 8.05
N GLY A 261 14.28 -0.52 7.22
CA GLY A 261 14.36 -0.61 5.75
C GLY A 261 13.73 -1.86 5.14
N ASP A 262 13.29 -2.84 5.93
CA ASP A 262 12.48 -3.96 5.43
C ASP A 262 11.05 -3.50 5.07
N GLY A 263 10.43 -4.15 4.09
CA GLY A 263 9.03 -3.92 3.73
C GLY A 263 8.19 -5.19 3.89
N ILE A 264 6.99 -5.08 4.46
CA ILE A 264 5.96 -6.13 4.49
C ILE A 264 4.80 -5.72 3.58
N PHE A 265 4.30 -6.63 2.76
CA PHE A 265 3.18 -6.39 1.85
C PHE A 265 2.20 -7.54 1.93
N PHE A 266 0.90 -7.23 1.90
CA PHE A 266 -0.14 -8.24 2.04
C PHE A 266 -1.41 -7.86 1.31
N ASN A 267 -2.18 -8.89 0.97
CA ASN A 267 -3.52 -8.77 0.41
C ASN A 267 -4.38 -7.97 1.41
N PRO A 268 -5.10 -6.91 1.01
CA PRO A 268 -5.87 -6.09 1.95
C PRO A 268 -7.01 -6.85 2.66
N ALA A 269 -7.44 -8.00 2.13
CA ALA A 269 -8.39 -8.88 2.81
C ALA A 269 -7.73 -9.84 3.82
N LEU A 270 -6.41 -9.80 4.00
CA LEU A 270 -5.73 -10.56 5.05
C LEU A 270 -5.97 -9.90 6.40
N PHE A 271 -6.40 -10.68 7.39
CA PHE A 271 -6.52 -10.15 8.74
C PHE A 271 -5.15 -9.83 9.31
N HIS A 272 -5.06 -8.62 9.86
CA HIS A 272 -3.86 -8.16 10.50
C HIS A 272 -4.18 -7.14 11.59
N ALA A 273 -3.18 -6.83 12.39
CA ALA A 273 -3.22 -5.80 13.42
C ALA A 273 -1.80 -5.26 13.67
N ALA A 274 -1.69 -4.02 14.13
CA ALA A 274 -0.47 -3.61 14.83
C ALA A 274 -0.34 -4.39 16.15
N GLY A 275 0.80 -5.05 16.38
CA GLY A 275 1.08 -5.74 17.63
C GLY A 275 1.27 -4.77 18.80
N ALA A 276 1.14 -5.30 20.03
CA ALA A 276 1.42 -4.53 21.23
C ALA A 276 2.91 -4.21 21.35
N ASN A 277 3.25 -2.96 21.67
CA ASN A 277 4.61 -2.56 21.99
C ASN A 277 4.85 -2.74 23.49
N LYS A 278 5.50 -3.85 23.85
CA LYS A 278 5.80 -4.25 25.23
C LYS A 278 7.14 -3.72 25.75
N THR A 279 7.82 -2.89 24.95
CA THR A 279 9.07 -2.25 25.36
C THR A 279 8.83 -1.10 26.34
N SER A 280 9.88 -0.64 27.00
CA SER A 280 9.83 0.48 27.96
C SER A 280 10.23 1.84 27.36
N ASP A 281 11.05 1.83 26.31
CA ASP A 281 11.82 2.98 25.84
C ASP A 281 12.00 3.03 24.31
N PHE A 282 11.32 2.14 23.58
CA PHE A 282 11.47 2.02 22.13
C PHE A 282 10.18 2.42 21.38
N HIS A 283 10.29 3.42 20.51
CA HIS A 283 9.21 3.85 19.62
C HIS A 283 9.29 3.09 18.29
N ARG A 284 8.30 2.26 18.00
CA ARG A 284 8.22 1.52 16.74
C ARG A 284 7.62 2.41 15.65
N ILE A 285 8.39 2.75 14.62
CA ILE A 285 7.92 3.58 13.49
C ILE A 285 7.72 2.71 12.26
N GLY A 286 6.51 2.71 11.71
CA GLY A 286 6.17 2.08 10.45
C GLY A 286 5.49 3.07 9.51
N ASN A 287 5.98 3.18 8.27
CA ASN A 287 5.32 3.94 7.22
C ASN A 287 4.41 3.01 6.42
N LEU A 288 3.10 3.19 6.57
CA LEU A 288 2.10 2.36 5.91
C LEU A 288 1.87 2.89 4.50
N LEU A 289 2.04 2.02 3.51
CA LEU A 289 1.75 2.31 2.11
C LEU A 289 0.42 1.68 1.76
N GLN A 290 -0.49 2.46 1.18
CA GLN A 290 -1.65 1.91 0.50
C GLN A 290 -1.52 2.21 -1.00
N ILE A 291 -1.37 1.14 -1.77
CA ILE A 291 -1.12 1.20 -3.21
C ILE A 291 -2.41 0.79 -3.90
N SER A 292 -3.13 1.74 -4.47
CA SER A 292 -4.40 1.47 -5.15
C SER A 292 -4.22 1.30 -6.64
N SER A 293 -5.00 0.39 -7.24
CA SER A 293 -5.11 0.31 -8.70
C SER A 293 -5.62 1.64 -9.27
N ALA A 294 -5.27 1.93 -10.53
CA ALA A 294 -5.86 3.06 -11.27
C ALA A 294 -7.41 3.01 -11.30
N PHE A 295 -8.00 1.82 -11.13
CA PHE A 295 -9.44 1.61 -11.08
C PHE A 295 -10.03 1.70 -9.66
N GLY A 296 -9.18 1.81 -8.62
CA GLY A 296 -9.58 1.89 -7.22
C GLY A 296 -9.80 3.32 -6.74
N LYS A 297 -10.50 3.48 -5.61
CA LYS A 297 -10.55 4.74 -4.87
C LYS A 297 -9.50 4.68 -3.77
N THR A 298 -8.72 5.74 -3.57
CA THR A 298 -7.78 5.81 -2.44
C THR A 298 -8.52 6.18 -1.15
N MET A 299 -8.00 5.77 0.01
CA MET A 299 -8.55 6.20 1.29
C MET A 299 -8.36 7.70 1.54
N GLU A 300 -7.21 8.23 1.12
CA GLU A 300 -6.88 9.65 1.25
C GLU A 300 -6.93 10.35 -0.11
N HIS A 301 -7.33 11.62 -0.09
CA HIS A 301 -7.25 12.48 -1.25
C HIS A 301 -5.86 13.12 -1.34
N ILE A 302 -5.18 12.91 -2.48
CA ILE A 302 -3.86 13.46 -2.77
C ILE A 302 -3.99 14.58 -3.80
N ASP A 303 -3.42 15.74 -3.48
CA ASP A 303 -3.30 16.86 -4.41
C ASP A 303 -2.04 16.69 -5.27
N TYR A 304 -2.16 15.87 -6.32
CA TYR A 304 -1.06 15.60 -7.25
C TYR A 304 -0.53 16.86 -7.93
N ILE A 305 -1.38 17.87 -8.19
CA ILE A 305 -0.97 19.13 -8.84
C ILE A 305 -0.02 19.88 -7.92
N LYS A 306 -0.39 20.02 -6.65
CA LYS A 306 0.44 20.69 -5.65
C LYS A 306 1.75 19.95 -5.44
N ILE A 307 1.71 18.62 -5.33
CA ILE A 307 2.92 17.79 -5.19
C ILE A 307 3.82 17.97 -6.41
N ILE A 308 3.33 17.71 -7.62
CA ILE A 308 4.19 17.69 -8.81
C ILE A 308 4.75 19.08 -9.10
N THR A 309 3.96 20.14 -8.94
CA THR A 309 4.43 21.52 -9.09
C THR A 309 5.57 21.84 -8.12
N HIS A 310 5.49 21.31 -6.89
CA HIS A 310 6.52 21.52 -5.87
C HIS A 310 7.82 20.74 -6.17
N ILE A 311 7.72 19.46 -6.55
CA ILE A 311 8.91 18.61 -6.74
C ILE A 311 9.52 18.72 -8.16
N TYR A 312 8.79 19.25 -9.15
CA TYR A 312 9.24 19.36 -10.54
C TYR A 312 10.61 20.03 -10.72
N PRO A 313 10.95 21.15 -10.05
CA PRO A 313 12.28 21.76 -10.18
C PRO A 313 13.41 20.84 -9.73
N ALA A 314 13.20 20.05 -8.68
CA ALA A 314 14.18 19.08 -8.18
C ALA A 314 14.36 17.93 -9.18
N LEU A 315 13.26 17.36 -9.71
CA LEU A 315 13.30 16.35 -10.77
C LEU A 315 14.05 16.85 -12.02
N LEU A 316 13.80 18.09 -12.44
CA LEU A 316 14.49 18.71 -13.58
C LEU A 316 15.99 18.86 -13.33
N LYS A 317 16.39 19.20 -12.09
CA LYS A 317 17.80 19.25 -11.69
C LYS A 317 18.45 17.87 -11.76
N HIS A 318 17.75 16.81 -11.32
CA HIS A 318 18.24 15.43 -11.42
C HIS A 318 18.48 15.00 -12.86
N ILE A 319 17.58 15.35 -13.79
CA ILE A 319 17.75 15.08 -15.23
C ILE A 319 18.98 15.81 -15.79
N LYS A 320 19.05 17.14 -15.58
CA LYS A 320 20.13 17.97 -16.12
C LYS A 320 21.50 17.55 -15.62
N ASN A 321 21.58 17.20 -14.34
CA ASN A 321 22.83 16.80 -13.68
C ASN A 321 23.10 15.29 -13.80
N LYS A 322 22.18 14.51 -14.37
CA LYS A 322 22.25 13.04 -14.50
C LYS A 322 22.50 12.33 -13.16
N THR A 323 21.92 12.83 -12.08
CA THR A 323 22.08 12.25 -10.74
C THR A 323 21.06 11.15 -10.44
N LEU A 324 19.95 11.07 -11.19
CA LEU A 324 19.05 9.93 -11.22
C LEU A 324 18.89 9.43 -12.65
N SER A 325 18.67 8.12 -12.80
CA SER A 325 18.33 7.54 -14.10
C SER A 325 16.90 7.92 -14.49
N GLU A 326 16.59 7.88 -15.79
CA GLU A 326 15.23 8.12 -16.29
C GLU A 326 14.20 7.18 -15.67
N ARG A 327 14.60 5.92 -15.40
CA ARG A 327 13.74 4.93 -14.75
C ARG A 327 13.41 5.30 -13.31
N LEU A 328 14.39 5.77 -12.54
CA LEU A 328 14.17 6.19 -11.16
C LEU A 328 13.27 7.43 -11.08
N ILE A 329 13.40 8.35 -12.04
CA ILE A 329 12.49 9.49 -12.18
C ILE A 329 11.08 9.01 -12.52
N GLU A 330 10.94 8.05 -13.44
CA GLU A 330 9.65 7.45 -13.77
C GLU A 330 8.96 6.85 -12.55
N ASN A 331 9.69 6.16 -11.68
CA ASN A 331 9.13 5.59 -10.44
C ASN A 331 8.53 6.68 -9.53
N VAL A 332 9.21 7.83 -9.41
CA VAL A 332 8.67 8.99 -8.67
C VAL A 332 7.41 9.53 -9.34
N LEU A 333 7.41 9.66 -10.66
CA LEU A 333 6.24 10.16 -11.40
C LEU A 333 5.02 9.26 -11.26
N ILE A 334 5.20 7.93 -11.28
CA ILE A 334 4.11 6.97 -11.06
C ILE A 334 3.43 7.23 -9.70
N CYS A 335 4.20 7.59 -8.67
CA CYS A 335 3.63 7.91 -7.36
C CYS A 335 3.03 9.33 -7.30
N ALA A 336 3.70 10.31 -7.92
CA ALA A 336 3.43 11.73 -7.73
C ALA A 336 2.44 12.35 -8.72
N THR A 337 1.86 11.55 -9.63
CA THR A 337 0.93 12.03 -10.67
C THR A 337 -0.24 11.08 -10.85
N ASP A 338 -1.36 11.58 -11.37
CA ASP A 338 -2.44 10.72 -11.86
C ASP A 338 -2.04 10.08 -13.20
N GLY A 339 -1.68 8.80 -13.14
CA GLY A 339 -1.33 8.00 -14.30
C GLY A 339 -2.53 7.47 -15.09
N TYR A 340 -3.76 7.65 -14.61
CA TYR A 340 -4.96 7.19 -15.30
C TYR A 340 -5.50 8.27 -16.25
N ALA A 341 -5.88 7.86 -17.46
CA ALA A 341 -6.37 8.77 -18.50
C ALA A 341 -7.83 9.21 -18.27
N PHE A 342 -8.56 8.53 -17.39
CA PHE A 342 -9.96 8.80 -17.10
C PHE A 342 -10.15 9.22 -15.62
N PRO A 343 -11.24 9.92 -15.29
CA PRO A 343 -12.15 10.58 -16.21
C PRO A 343 -11.47 11.74 -16.96
N THR A 344 -11.96 12.00 -18.17
CA THR A 344 -11.61 13.14 -19.01
C THR A 344 -12.89 13.64 -19.68
N ASN A 345 -12.96 14.93 -20.04
CA ASN A 345 -14.10 15.42 -20.79
C ASN A 345 -13.93 15.10 -22.28
N LEU A 346 -14.70 14.12 -22.77
CA LEU A 346 -14.62 13.64 -24.14
C LEU A 346 -15.05 14.68 -25.21
N ASP A 347 -15.74 15.76 -24.83
CA ASP A 347 -16.06 16.86 -25.75
C ASP A 347 -14.85 17.78 -26.00
N TYR A 348 -13.97 17.95 -25.01
CA TYR A 348 -12.79 18.81 -25.07
C TYR A 348 -11.49 18.03 -25.36
N ASP A 349 -11.42 16.77 -24.97
CA ASP A 349 -10.28 15.88 -25.19
C ASP A 349 -10.23 15.42 -26.64
N LYS A 350 -9.74 16.31 -27.50
CA LYS A 350 -9.58 16.08 -28.94
C LYS A 350 -8.32 15.23 -29.18
N ASN A 351 -8.32 13.97 -28.73
CA ASN A 351 -7.32 12.92 -28.98
C ASN A 351 -5.93 13.46 -29.37
N SER A 352 -5.17 13.91 -28.37
CA SER A 352 -3.77 14.30 -28.59
C SER A 352 -2.88 13.06 -28.56
N ASP A 353 -2.18 12.81 -29.68
CA ASP A 353 -1.10 11.84 -29.88
C ASP A 353 -1.35 10.32 -29.64
N SER A 354 -2.45 9.91 -28.98
CA SER A 354 -2.81 8.49 -28.77
C SER A 354 -4.14 8.15 -29.48
N LYS A 355 -4.18 7.01 -30.17
CA LYS A 355 -5.35 6.60 -30.99
C LYS A 355 -6.59 6.20 -30.18
N LEU A 356 -6.55 6.18 -28.83
CA LEU A 356 -7.62 5.60 -28.00
C LEU A 356 -7.96 6.39 -26.71
N GLN A 357 -7.10 7.28 -26.22
CA GLN A 357 -7.33 8.07 -24.99
C GLN A 357 -6.48 9.36 -24.96
N GLY A 358 -6.89 10.35 -24.18
CA GLY A 358 -6.09 11.55 -23.92
C GLY A 358 -4.83 11.29 -23.09
N ILE A 359 -3.93 12.28 -23.06
CA ILE A 359 -2.67 12.22 -22.31
C ILE A 359 -2.92 12.23 -20.80
N SER A 360 -2.28 11.32 -20.04
CA SER A 360 -2.36 11.34 -18.58
C SER A 360 -1.47 12.42 -17.96
N MET A 361 -1.67 12.73 -16.68
CA MET A 361 -0.81 13.69 -15.97
C MET A 361 0.64 13.18 -15.92
N PHE A 362 0.81 11.86 -15.74
CA PHE A 362 2.10 11.18 -15.81
C PHE A 362 2.81 11.42 -17.16
N GLU A 363 2.13 11.16 -18.28
CA GLU A 363 2.69 11.31 -19.63
C GLU A 363 3.05 12.76 -19.94
N LEU A 364 2.17 13.70 -19.59
CA LEU A 364 2.40 15.13 -19.76
C LEU A 364 3.62 15.60 -18.97
N THR A 365 3.73 15.16 -17.72
CA THR A 365 4.84 15.52 -16.84
C THR A 365 6.16 14.92 -17.33
N LYS A 366 6.15 13.63 -17.71
CA LYS A 366 7.31 12.95 -18.28
C LYS A 366 7.82 13.65 -19.54
N LYS A 367 6.93 13.96 -20.49
CA LYS A 367 7.28 14.70 -21.71
C LYS A 367 7.85 16.09 -21.38
N SER A 368 7.24 16.81 -20.44
CA SER A 368 7.70 18.13 -20.02
C SER A 368 9.10 18.11 -19.38
N LEU A 369 9.41 17.07 -18.62
CA LEU A 369 10.74 16.85 -18.04
C LEU A 369 11.79 16.52 -19.10
N LEU A 370 11.48 15.64 -20.06
CA LEU A 370 12.36 15.30 -21.18
C LEU A 370 12.65 16.52 -22.06
N ASP A 371 11.64 17.34 -22.33
CA ASP A 371 11.76 18.62 -23.06
C ASP A 371 12.46 19.72 -22.23
N SER A 372 12.83 19.43 -20.98
CA SER A 372 13.47 20.36 -20.05
C SER A 372 12.74 21.70 -19.89
N LEU A 373 11.41 21.66 -19.86
CA LEU A 373 10.59 22.87 -19.72
C LEU A 373 10.88 23.60 -18.40
N SER A 374 10.72 24.92 -18.39
CA SER A 374 10.71 25.68 -17.14
C SER A 374 9.47 25.35 -16.33
N LEU A 375 9.54 25.55 -15.00
CA LEU A 375 8.39 25.35 -14.11
C LEU A 375 7.16 26.15 -14.58
N GLU A 376 7.36 27.39 -15.02
CA GLU A 376 6.29 28.24 -15.54
C GLU A 376 5.58 27.62 -16.74
N LYS A 377 6.33 27.12 -17.74
CA LYS A 377 5.77 26.47 -18.92
C LYS A 377 5.09 25.14 -18.57
N PHE A 378 5.66 24.38 -17.64
CA PHE A 378 5.05 23.16 -17.14
C PHE A 378 3.70 23.43 -16.45
N ASN A 379 3.64 24.44 -15.56
CA ASN A 379 2.41 24.79 -14.86
C ASN A 379 1.30 25.25 -15.82
N LEU A 380 1.63 25.98 -16.89
CA LEU A 380 0.66 26.35 -17.92
C LEU A 380 0.08 25.11 -18.62
N LYS A 381 0.93 24.14 -19.00
CA LYS A 381 0.47 22.87 -19.60
C LYS A 381 -0.37 22.06 -18.63
N LEU A 382 -0.01 22.05 -17.35
CA LEU A 382 -0.75 21.32 -16.33
C LEU A 382 -2.14 21.93 -16.10
N LEU A 383 -2.24 23.26 -16.08
CA LEU A 383 -3.51 23.97 -15.96
C LEU A 383 -4.42 23.71 -17.17
N GLU A 384 -3.86 23.75 -18.39
CA GLU A 384 -4.58 23.39 -19.61
C GLU A 384 -5.10 21.95 -19.57
N HIS A 385 -4.27 21.01 -19.12
CA HIS A 385 -4.64 19.60 -18.95
C HIS A 385 -5.79 19.41 -17.95
N GLN A 386 -5.74 20.09 -16.81
CA GLN A 386 -6.84 20.06 -15.84
C GLN A 386 -8.14 20.60 -16.41
N HIS A 387 -8.07 21.71 -17.15
CA HIS A 387 -9.24 22.33 -17.75
C HIS A 387 -9.90 21.39 -18.78
N ILE A 388 -9.09 20.71 -19.61
CA ILE A 388 -9.57 19.69 -20.54
C ILE A 388 -10.24 18.53 -19.79
N ARG A 389 -9.65 18.04 -18.68
CA ARG A 389 -10.19 16.86 -17.98
C ARG A 389 -11.47 17.13 -17.19
N LEU A 390 -11.58 18.29 -16.54
CA LEU A 390 -12.66 18.57 -15.60
C LEU A 390 -13.79 19.44 -16.16
N ALA A 391 -13.57 20.12 -17.30
CA ALA A 391 -14.48 21.14 -17.84
C ALA A 391 -14.97 22.11 -16.76
N GLY A 392 -14.02 22.89 -16.24
CA GLY A 392 -14.23 24.01 -15.32
C GLY A 392 -13.11 25.02 -15.49
#